data_AF-A0A6M0C3Y4-F1
#
_entry.id   AF-A0A6M0C3Y4-F1
#
_cell.length_a   1.000
_cell.length_b   1.000
_cell.length_c   1.000
_cell.angle_alpha   90.00
_cell.angle_beta   90.00
_cell.angle_gamma   90.00
#
_symmetry.space_group_name_H-M   'P 1'
#
loop_
_entity.id
_entity.type
_entity.pdbx_description
1 polymer ?
#
loop_
_entity_poly.entity_id
_entity_poly.type
_entity_poly.pdbx_seq_one_letter_code
_entity_poly.pdbx_strand_id
1 'polypeptide(L)'
;MHPVMVELKPNVKSEKLESGLEKMATNRDENESQGEALLRQQTAVARLGQFALAIANLSELLKEATVLVCQTLSVEFAQVWEYTEDGKTMRLRGGMDWQESM
;
A
#
# COMPACT_ATOMS: atom_id res chain seq x y z
N MET A 1 43.24 11.88 50.15
CA MET A 1 42.05 11.08 49.81
C MET A 1 41.82 11.23 48.32
N HIS A 2 42.04 10.18 47.52
CA HIS A 2 41.66 10.16 46.11
C HIS A 2 40.25 9.56 45.98
N PRO A 3 39.35 10.12 45.15
CA PRO A 3 38.00 9.61 45.00
C PRO A 3 38.01 8.31 44.18
N VAL A 4 37.28 7.31 44.65
CA VAL A 4 37.06 6.05 43.93
C VAL A 4 36.01 6.31 42.86
N MET A 5 36.43 6.32 41.59
CA MET A 5 35.53 6.26 40.44
C MET A 5 34.82 4.90 40.47
N VAL A 6 33.52 4.89 40.78
CA VAL A 6 32.68 3.70 40.67
C VAL A 6 32.34 3.52 39.19
N GLU A 7 33.06 2.66 38.50
CA GLU A 7 32.67 2.22 37.16
C GLU A 7 31.38 1.39 37.26
N LEU A 8 30.28 1.95 36.75
CA LEU A 8 29.03 1.23 36.58
C LEU A 8 29.22 0.20 35.45
N LYS A 9 29.24 -1.09 35.82
CA LYS A 9 29.28 -2.18 34.84
C LYS A 9 27.98 -2.22 34.02
N PRO A 10 28.04 -2.53 32.71
CA PRO A 10 26.86 -2.63 31.87
C PRO A 10 25.90 -3.72 32.37
N ASN A 11 24.61 -3.39 32.47
CA ASN A 11 23.56 -4.27 32.94
C ASN A 11 22.90 -5.01 31.75
N VAL A 12 23.44 -6.16 31.39
CA VAL A 12 22.99 -7.00 30.26
C VAL A 12 21.49 -7.36 30.33
N LYS A 13 20.89 -7.38 31.52
CA LYS A 13 19.45 -7.64 31.68
C LYS A 13 18.58 -6.45 31.24
N SER A 14 18.96 -5.20 31.57
CA SER A 14 18.20 -4.03 31.14
C SER A 14 18.29 -3.83 29.63
N GLU A 15 19.49 -4.02 29.06
CA GLU A 15 19.72 -3.89 27.62
C GLU A 15 18.93 -4.92 26.79
N LYS A 16 18.80 -6.16 27.29
CA LYS A 16 17.91 -7.17 26.67
C LYS A 16 16.43 -6.83 26.78
N LEU A 17 16.00 -6.23 27.88
CA LEU A 17 14.60 -5.81 28.08
C LEU A 17 14.26 -4.66 27.14
N GLU A 18 15.12 -3.66 27.03
CA GLU A 18 14.99 -2.52 26.12
C GLU A 18 14.92 -2.97 24.66
N SER A 19 15.87 -3.81 24.20
CA SER A 19 15.84 -4.37 22.84
C SER A 19 14.59 -5.23 22.56
N GLY A 20 14.05 -5.91 23.57
CA GLY A 20 12.80 -6.66 23.45
C GLY A 20 11.58 -5.76 23.26
N LEU A 21 11.51 -4.67 24.02
CA LEU A 21 10.43 -3.68 23.95
C LEU A 21 10.44 -2.92 22.62
N GLU A 22 11.61 -2.53 22.13
CA GLU A 22 11.76 -1.88 20.82
C GLU A 22 11.25 -2.77 19.69
N LYS A 23 11.66 -4.05 19.67
CA LYS A 23 11.19 -5.02 18.67
C LYS A 23 9.68 -5.23 18.73
N MET A 24 9.10 -5.27 19.92
CA MET A 24 7.64 -5.40 20.08
C MET A 24 6.89 -4.18 19.56
N ALA A 25 7.41 -2.97 19.80
CA ALA A 25 6.84 -1.73 19.28
C ALA A 25 6.92 -1.70 17.74
N THR A 26 8.09 -1.97 17.16
CA THR A 26 8.28 -2.02 15.70
C THR A 26 7.36 -3.05 15.05
N ASN A 27 7.31 -4.28 15.57
CA ASN A 27 6.44 -5.33 15.01
C ASN A 27 4.96 -4.95 15.09
N ARG A 28 4.55 -4.21 16.12
CA ARG A 28 3.18 -3.74 16.26
C ARG A 28 2.86 -2.69 15.19
N ASP A 29 3.72 -1.70 15.02
CA ASP A 29 3.54 -0.65 14.01
C ASP A 29 3.51 -1.23 12.59
N GLU A 30 4.37 -2.22 12.31
CA GLU A 30 4.38 -2.93 11.02
C GLU A 30 3.08 -3.72 10.78
N ASN A 31 2.59 -4.45 11.80
CA ASN A 31 1.34 -5.19 11.69
C ASN A 31 0.13 -4.27 11.52
N GLU A 32 0.09 -3.15 12.24
CA GLU A 32 -0.97 -2.15 12.11
C GLU A 32 -0.96 -1.54 10.70
N SER A 33 0.21 -1.14 10.20
CA SER A 33 0.38 -0.64 8.82
C SER A 33 -0.04 -1.64 7.75
N GLN A 34 0.33 -2.91 7.90
CA GLN A 34 -0.11 -3.99 7.01
C GLN A 34 -1.63 -4.19 7.05
N GLY A 35 -2.23 -4.15 8.24
CA GLY A 35 -3.67 -4.23 8.42
C GLY A 35 -4.42 -3.09 7.73
N GLU A 36 -3.93 -1.86 7.88
CA GLU A 36 -4.50 -0.69 7.19
C GLU A 36 -4.37 -0.79 5.67
N ALA A 37 -3.21 -1.25 5.17
CA ALA A 37 -3.00 -1.46 3.75
C ALA A 37 -3.98 -2.50 3.17
N LEU A 38 -4.18 -3.61 3.89
CA LEU A 38 -5.15 -4.63 3.51
C LEU A 38 -6.58 -4.07 3.52
N LEU A 39 -6.95 -3.30 4.53
CA LEU A 39 -8.29 -2.69 4.62
C LEU A 39 -8.56 -1.75 3.44
N ARG A 40 -7.57 -0.93 3.05
CA ARG A 40 -7.69 -0.08 1.85
C ARG A 40 -7.92 -0.92 0.59
N GLN A 41 -7.15 -1.99 0.41
CA GLN A 41 -7.30 -2.90 -0.73
C GLN A 41 -8.67 -3.58 -0.76
N GLN A 42 -9.16 -4.11 0.37
CA GLN A 42 -10.47 -4.76 0.43
C GLN A 42 -11.60 -3.76 0.17
N THR A 43 -11.46 -2.53 0.67
CA THR A 43 -12.40 -1.45 0.37
C THR A 43 -12.44 -1.15 -1.13
N ALA A 44 -11.29 -1.06 -1.79
CA ALA A 44 -11.21 -0.84 -3.24
C ALA A 44 -11.87 -1.98 -4.04
N VAL A 45 -11.61 -3.24 -3.67
CA VAL A 45 -12.26 -4.41 -4.29
C VAL A 45 -13.77 -4.35 -4.14
N ALA A 46 -14.28 -4.06 -2.93
CA ALA A 46 -15.70 -3.95 -2.69
C ALA A 46 -16.35 -2.81 -3.51
N ARG A 47 -15.70 -1.65 -3.59
CA ARG A 47 -16.18 -0.50 -4.38
C ARG A 47 -16.24 -0.84 -5.87
N LEU A 48 -15.20 -1.46 -6.42
CA LEU A 48 -15.18 -1.89 -7.82
C LEU A 48 -16.28 -2.91 -8.11
N GLY A 49 -16.49 -3.88 -7.22
CA GLY A 49 -17.55 -4.87 -7.34
C GLY A 49 -18.95 -4.25 -7.33
N GLN A 50 -19.20 -3.29 -6.44
CA GLN A 50 -20.47 -2.54 -6.42
C GLN A 50 -20.68 -1.75 -7.71
N PHE A 51 -19.64 -1.08 -8.21
CA PHE A 51 -19.69 -0.34 -9.47
C PHE A 51 -20.00 -1.26 -10.66
N ALA A 52 -19.38 -2.44 -10.72
CA ALA A 52 -19.61 -3.43 -11.77
C ALA A 52 -21.05 -3.96 -11.80
N LEU A 53 -21.73 -4.03 -10.64
CA LEU A 53 -23.14 -4.42 -10.57
C LEU A 53 -24.08 -3.31 -11.06
N ALA A 54 -23.67 -2.05 -10.96
CA ALA A 54 -24.50 -0.89 -11.32
C ALA A 54 -24.35 -0.47 -12.79
N ILE A 55 -23.24 -0.81 -13.44
CA ILE A 55 -22.87 -0.29 -14.77
C ILE A 55 -22.74 -1.42 -15.79
N ALA A 56 -23.33 -1.21 -16.97
CA ALA A 56 -23.23 -2.14 -18.11
C ALA A 56 -22.00 -1.87 -19.01
N ASN A 57 -21.37 -0.70 -18.90
CA ASN A 57 -20.26 -0.29 -19.76
C ASN A 57 -18.91 -0.76 -19.21
N LEU A 58 -18.30 -1.73 -19.88
CA LEU A 58 -16.99 -2.28 -19.51
C LEU A 58 -15.88 -1.21 -19.53
N SER A 59 -15.90 -0.25 -20.45
CA SER A 59 -14.86 0.78 -20.52
C SER A 59 -14.88 1.70 -19.31
N GLU A 60 -16.08 2.05 -18.81
CA GLU A 60 -16.24 2.83 -17.58
C GLU A 60 -15.76 2.04 -16.36
N LEU A 61 -16.08 0.75 -16.28
CA LEU A 61 -15.59 -0.14 -15.22
C LEU A 61 -14.05 -0.21 -15.19
N LEU A 62 -13.41 -0.34 -16.36
CA LEU A 62 -11.96 -0.41 -16.45
C LEU A 62 -11.29 0.94 -16.12
N LYS A 63 -11.93 2.07 -16.46
CA LYS A 63 -11.46 3.40 -16.02
C LYS A 63 -11.55 3.54 -14.50
N GLU A 64 -12.68 3.19 -13.89
CA GLU A 64 -12.85 3.23 -12.42
C GLU A 64 -11.83 2.32 -11.71
N ALA A 65 -11.55 1.13 -12.25
CA ALA A 65 -10.53 0.25 -11.71
C ALA A 65 -9.14 0.94 -11.66
N THR A 66 -8.77 1.69 -12.70
CA THR A 66 -7.49 2.42 -12.69
C THR A 66 -7.44 3.54 -11.65
N VAL A 67 -8.56 4.26 -11.44
CA VAL A 67 -8.68 5.28 -10.39
C VAL A 67 -8.51 4.67 -9.00
N LEU A 68 -9.21 3.55 -8.73
CA LEU A 68 -9.13 2.86 -7.45
C LEU A 68 -7.72 2.31 -7.18
N VAL A 69 -7.02 1.80 -8.20
CA VAL A 69 -5.63 1.35 -8.07
C VAL A 69 -4.70 2.50 -7.70
N CYS A 70 -4.78 3.64 -8.41
CA CYS A 70 -3.98 4.82 -8.09
C CYS A 70 -4.18 5.29 -6.65
N GLN A 71 -5.45 5.38 -6.21
CA GLN A 71 -5.80 5.80 -4.85
C GLN A 71 -5.33 4.80 -3.78
N THR A 72 -5.45 3.49 -4.05
CA THR A 72 -5.15 2.45 -3.07
C THR A 72 -3.65 2.28 -2.84
N LEU A 73 -2.86 2.39 -3.92
CA LEU A 73 -1.42 2.18 -3.90
C LEU A 73 -0.62 3.49 -3.84
N SER A 74 -1.30 4.64 -3.83
CA SER A 74 -0.69 5.98 -3.87
C SER A 74 0.28 6.15 -5.04
N VAL A 75 -0.10 5.66 -6.22
CA VAL A 75 0.68 5.81 -7.46
C VAL A 75 0.03 6.85 -8.36
N GLU A 76 0.85 7.54 -9.14
CA GLU A 76 0.40 8.62 -10.02
C GLU A 76 -0.45 8.10 -11.20
N PHE A 77 -0.20 6.87 -11.64
CA PHE A 77 -0.80 6.37 -12.87
C PHE A 77 -1.03 4.85 -12.88
N ALA A 78 -2.14 4.47 -13.51
CA ALA A 78 -2.49 3.08 -13.82
C ALA A 78 -3.25 3.03 -15.15
N GLN A 79 -3.05 1.93 -15.90
CA GLN A 79 -3.73 1.67 -17.16
C GLN A 79 -4.05 0.18 -17.32
N VAL A 80 -5.14 -0.09 -18.04
CA VAL A 80 -5.51 -1.43 -18.52
C VAL A 80 -5.36 -1.45 -20.03
N TRP A 81 -4.52 -2.38 -20.50
CA TRP A 81 -4.30 -2.62 -21.91
C TRP A 81 -4.79 -4.01 -22.30
N GLU A 82 -5.35 -4.11 -23.50
CA GLU A 82 -5.79 -5.36 -24.09
C GLU A 82 -5.02 -5.60 -25.38
N TYR A 83 -4.53 -6.83 -25.56
CA TYR A 83 -3.97 -7.26 -26.83
C TYR A 83 -5.07 -7.32 -27.90
N THR A 84 -4.78 -6.80 -29.09
CA THR A 84 -5.70 -6.99 -30.22
C THR A 84 -5.60 -8.41 -30.77
N GLU A 85 -6.47 -8.74 -31.72
CA GLU A 85 -6.52 -10.07 -32.35
C GLU A 85 -5.19 -10.50 -33.00
N ASP A 86 -4.31 -9.54 -33.34
CA ASP A 86 -2.99 -9.82 -33.90
C ASP A 86 -1.96 -10.33 -32.87
N GLY A 87 -2.26 -10.23 -31.57
CA GLY A 87 -1.39 -10.61 -30.45
C GLY A 87 -0.10 -9.77 -30.33
N LYS A 88 0.02 -8.66 -31.06
CA LYS A 88 1.23 -7.83 -31.18
C LYS A 88 0.97 -6.38 -30.84
N THR A 89 -0.23 -5.88 -31.10
CA THR A 89 -0.64 -4.52 -30.79
C THR A 89 -1.53 -4.51 -29.55
N MET A 90 -1.53 -3.39 -28.84
CA MET A 90 -2.31 -3.20 -27.62
C MET A 90 -3.22 -1.99 -27.77
N ARG A 91 -4.45 -2.11 -27.26
CA ARG A 91 -5.43 -1.03 -27.16
C ARG A 91 -5.61 -0.66 -25.70
N LEU A 92 -5.59 0.63 -25.40
CA LEU A 92 -5.93 1.14 -24.08
C LEU A 92 -7.43 0.93 -23.83
N ARG A 93 -7.78 0.24 -22.74
CA ARG A 93 -9.17 -0.05 -22.35
C ARG A 93 -9.64 0.76 -21.14
N GLY A 94 -8.72 1.23 -20.32
CA GLY A 94 -8.99 2.07 -19.16
C GLY A 94 -7.71 2.73 -18.67
N GLY A 95 -7.82 3.96 -18.19
CA GLY A 95 -6.70 4.75 -17.71
C GLY A 95 -7.17 6.14 -17.28
N MET A 96 -6.37 6.82 -16.49
CA MET A 96 -6.53 8.25 -16.27
C MET A 96 -6.21 8.98 -17.58
N ASP A 97 -7.13 9.83 -18.03
CA ASP A 97 -6.88 10.67 -19.21
C ASP A 97 -5.79 11.68 -18.82
N TRP A 98 -4.67 11.69 -19.55
CA TRP A 98 -3.58 12.65 -19.32
C TRP A 98 -3.98 14.11 -19.65
N GLN A 99 -5.21 14.33 -20.11
CA GLN A 99 -5.70 15.63 -20.59
C GLN A 99 -6.44 16.48 -19.55
N GLU A 100 -6.68 15.98 -18.34
CA GLU A 100 -7.25 16.82 -17.26
C GLU A 100 -6.19 17.60 -16.46
N SER A 101 -4.91 17.39 -16.75
CA SER A 101 -3.78 18.02 -16.05
C SER A 101 -2.88 18.89 -16.95
N MET A 102 -3.37 19.33 -18.11
CA MET A 102 -2.70 20.31 -18.99
C MET A 102 -3.63 21.49 -19.30
#